data_AF-A0A523XEG9-F1
#
_entry.id   AF-A0A523XEG9-F1
#
_cell.length_a   1.000
_cell.length_b   1.000
_cell.length_c   1.000
_cell.angle_alpha   90.00
_cell.angle_beta   90.00
_cell.angle_gamma   90.00
#
_symmetry.space_group_name_H-M   'P 1'
#
loop_
_entity.id
_entity.type
_entity.pdbx_description
1 polymer ?
#
loop_
_entity_poly.entity_id
_entity_poly.type
_entity_poly.pdbx_seq_one_letter_code
_entity_poly.pdbx_strand_id
1 'polypeptide(L)'
;MERTGVSKQRISYLIIIMAVVSSVVAFSAIGILYNVSFEQQELRLLEIARSRARIIEAMSSFDAKYHQYDHIGSSFENTLSQIIDAHKNFQGFGKTGEFTLAELKGDKISFLLQHRHVHAKVGLGEDGAVQMGSQLAEP
;
A
#
# COMPACT_ATOMS: atom_id res chain seq x y z
N MET A 1 3.45 68.79 -9.32
CA MET A 1 2.69 67.63 -8.81
C MET A 1 2.84 66.48 -9.80
N GLU A 2 3.88 65.66 -9.71
CA GLU A 2 3.93 64.35 -10.40
C GLU A 2 5.17 63.54 -9.97
N ARG A 3 5.12 62.87 -8.81
CA ARG A 3 6.18 61.92 -8.39
C ARG A 3 5.64 60.68 -7.66
N THR A 4 4.40 60.28 -7.95
CA THR A 4 3.73 59.15 -7.26
C THR A 4 3.69 57.86 -8.08
N GLY A 5 4.04 57.88 -9.36
CA GLY A 5 4.06 56.68 -10.23
C GLY A 5 5.25 55.75 -9.97
N VAL A 6 6.45 56.30 -9.72
CA VAL A 6 7.69 55.52 -9.58
C VAL A 6 7.75 54.72 -8.26
N SER A 7 7.17 55.23 -7.17
CA SER A 7 7.15 54.54 -5.88
C SER A 7 6.24 53.32 -5.88
N LYS A 8 5.06 53.41 -6.49
CA LYS A 8 4.11 52.28 -6.61
C LYS A 8 4.68 51.15 -7.46
N GLN A 9 5.40 51.47 -8.54
CA GLN A 9 6.08 50.46 -9.37
C GLN A 9 7.19 49.74 -8.59
N ARG A 10 8.04 50.47 -7.85
CA ARG A 10 9.08 49.87 -7.00
C ARG A 10 8.50 48.98 -5.89
N ILE A 11 7.43 49.44 -5.24
CA ILE A 11 6.75 48.64 -4.20
C ILE A 11 6.13 47.37 -4.82
N SER A 12 5.50 47.48 -5.99
CA SER A 12 4.96 46.32 -6.72
C SER A 12 6.06 45.30 -7.05
N TYR A 13 7.22 45.75 -7.55
CA TYR A 13 8.35 44.85 -7.81
C TYR A 13 8.83 44.13 -6.54
N LEU A 14 8.95 44.83 -5.41
CA LEU A 14 9.35 44.21 -4.14
C LEU A 14 8.35 43.17 -3.67
N ILE A 15 7.04 43.45 -3.80
CA ILE A 15 5.98 42.50 -3.44
C ILE A 15 6.05 41.26 -4.32
N ILE A 16 6.22 41.42 -5.64
CA ILE A 16 6.35 40.29 -6.58
C ILE A 16 7.59 39.46 -6.25
N ILE A 17 8.73 40.08 -5.99
CA ILE A 17 9.97 39.37 -5.62
C ILE A 17 9.76 38.58 -4.32
N MET A 18 9.17 39.20 -3.29
CA MET A 18 8.88 38.51 -2.04
C MET A 18 7.91 37.35 -2.24
N ALA A 19 6.87 37.54 -3.05
CA ALA A 19 5.89 36.49 -3.37
C ALA A 19 6.52 35.30 -4.11
N VAL A 20 7.41 35.58 -5.07
CA VAL A 20 8.16 34.56 -5.82
C VAL A 20 9.10 33.80 -4.89
N VAL A 21 9.90 34.50 -4.08
CA VAL A 21 10.82 33.86 -3.12
C VAL A 21 10.05 32.99 -2.13
N SER A 22 8.96 33.50 -1.57
CA SER A 22 8.11 32.75 -0.63
C SER A 22 7.49 31.52 -1.28
N SER A 23 7.03 31.65 -2.53
CA SER A 23 6.48 30.54 -3.30
C SER A 23 7.53 29.46 -3.55
N VAL A 24 8.75 29.83 -3.98
CA VAL A 24 9.84 28.88 -4.23
C VAL A 24 10.19 28.09 -2.95
N VAL A 25 10.27 28.77 -1.81
CA VAL A 25 10.53 28.12 -0.52
C VAL A 25 9.39 27.16 -0.16
N ALA A 26 8.13 27.58 -0.32
CA ALA A 26 6.97 26.75 -0.04
C ALA A 26 6.93 25.50 -0.92
N PHE A 27 7.11 25.64 -2.24
CA PHE A 27 7.16 24.51 -3.17
C PHE A 27 8.30 23.55 -2.86
N SER A 28 9.48 24.08 -2.52
CA SER A 28 10.62 23.25 -2.14
C SER A 28 10.35 22.45 -0.86
N ALA A 29 9.78 23.10 0.17
CA ALA A 29 9.41 22.45 1.41
C ALA A 29 8.35 21.36 1.20
N ILE A 30 7.35 21.62 0.36
CA ILE A 30 6.32 20.62 0.00
C ILE A 30 6.97 19.43 -0.72
N GLY A 31 7.89 19.68 -1.66
CA GLY A 31 8.58 18.61 -2.38
C GLY A 31 9.41 17.72 -1.45
N ILE A 32 10.15 18.31 -0.51
CA ILE A 32 10.92 17.56 0.50
C ILE A 32 9.96 16.74 1.39
N LEU A 33 8.90 17.37 1.90
CA LEU A 33 7.95 16.70 2.79
C LEU A 33 7.24 15.54 2.09
N TYR A 34 6.89 15.71 0.82
CA TYR A 34 6.26 14.66 0.02
C TYR A 34 7.18 13.44 -0.11
N ASN A 35 8.44 13.63 -0.52
CA ASN A 35 9.39 12.53 -0.66
C ASN A 35 9.62 11.80 0.67
N VAL A 36 9.83 12.55 1.76
CA VAL A 36 10.04 11.97 3.09
C VAL A 36 8.80 11.19 3.55
N SER A 37 7.60 11.76 3.35
CA SER A 37 6.36 11.10 3.76
C SER A 37 6.11 9.83 2.96
N PHE A 38 6.41 9.85 1.66
CA PHE A 38 6.27 8.71 0.77
C PHE A 38 7.19 7.56 1.20
N GLU A 39 8.48 7.83 1.39
CA GLU A 39 9.46 6.83 1.84
C GLU A 39 9.08 6.24 3.21
N GLN A 40 8.64 7.08 4.15
CA GLN A 40 8.16 6.62 5.46
C GLN A 40 6.90 5.74 5.37
N GLN A 41 5.99 6.05 4.45
CA GLN A 41 4.78 5.27 4.23
C GLN A 41 5.10 3.90 3.62
N GLU A 42 6.04 3.85 2.66
CA GLU A 42 6.51 2.60 2.06
C GLU A 42 7.13 1.69 3.12
N LEU A 43 8.07 2.21 3.91
CA LEU A 43 8.73 1.46 4.99
C LEU A 43 7.73 0.95 6.02
N ARG A 44 6.76 1.78 6.40
CA ARG A 44 5.69 1.39 7.33
C ARG A 44 4.84 0.25 6.76
N LEU A 45 4.52 0.29 5.46
CA LEU A 45 3.72 -0.75 4.83
C LEU A 45 4.48 -2.09 4.77
N LEU A 46 5.78 -2.03 4.45
CA LEU A 46 6.66 -3.19 4.47
C LEU A 46 6.77 -3.80 5.88
N GLU A 47 6.91 -2.97 6.91
CA GLU A 47 6.98 -3.42 8.30
C GLU A 47 5.68 -4.12 8.72
N ILE A 48 4.52 -3.54 8.40
CA ILE A 48 3.22 -4.14 8.67
C ILE A 48 3.08 -5.48 7.95
N ALA A 49 3.46 -5.56 6.68
CA ALA A 49 3.38 -6.80 5.90
C ALA A 49 4.26 -7.90 6.51
N ARG A 50 5.52 -7.59 6.86
CA ARG A 50 6.43 -8.54 7.52
C ARG A 50 5.94 -8.99 8.88
N SER A 51 5.42 -8.06 9.68
CA SER A 51 4.87 -8.38 11.00
C SER A 51 3.68 -9.34 10.89
N ARG A 52 2.76 -9.07 9.96
CA ARG A 52 1.61 -9.94 9.69
C ARG A 52 2.04 -11.32 9.19
N ALA A 53 3.03 -11.40 8.30
CA ALA A 53 3.56 -12.68 7.83
C ALA A 53 4.12 -13.51 8.99
N ARG A 54 4.85 -12.90 9.94
CA ARG A 54 5.35 -13.61 11.13
C ARG A 54 4.23 -14.09 12.07
N ILE A 55 3.14 -13.34 12.19
CA ILE A 55 1.97 -13.79 12.96
C ILE A 55 1.34 -15.02 12.28
N ILE A 56 1.18 -14.98 10.95
CA ILE A 56 0.64 -16.11 10.17
C ILE A 56 1.55 -17.34 10.32
N GLU A 57 2.87 -17.16 10.25
CA GLU A 57 3.85 -18.22 10.45
C GLU A 57 3.76 -18.83 11.87
N ALA A 58 3.60 -17.98 12.89
CA ALA A 58 3.42 -18.44 14.26
C ALA A 58 2.11 -19.22 14.45
N MET A 59 1.01 -18.76 13.86
CA MET A 59 -0.29 -19.46 13.87
C MET A 59 -0.19 -20.81 13.16
N SER A 60 0.43 -20.84 11.97
CA SER A 60 0.65 -22.07 11.22
C SER A 60 1.52 -23.07 12.00
N SER A 61 2.57 -22.59 12.67
CA SER A 61 3.45 -23.41 13.51
C SER A 61 2.73 -23.94 14.76
N PHE A 62 1.89 -23.12 15.38
CA PHE A 62 1.06 -23.52 16.52
C PHE A 62 0.08 -24.60 16.11
N ASP A 63 -0.71 -24.34 15.07
CA ASP A 63 -1.66 -25.31 14.54
C ASP A 63 -0.90 -26.61 14.25
N ALA A 64 0.16 -26.57 13.44
CA ALA A 64 0.96 -27.74 13.05
C ALA A 64 1.36 -28.64 14.23
N LYS A 65 1.68 -28.02 15.38
CA LYS A 65 2.09 -28.71 16.60
C LYS A 65 0.93 -29.31 17.40
N TYR A 66 -0.28 -28.75 17.31
CA TYR A 66 -1.42 -29.11 18.16
C TYR A 66 -2.58 -29.80 17.41
N HIS A 67 -2.44 -30.15 16.12
CA HIS A 67 -3.48 -30.84 15.32
C HIS A 67 -4.06 -32.12 15.89
N GLN A 68 -3.34 -32.79 16.79
CA GLN A 68 -3.79 -34.08 17.30
C GLN A 68 -5.00 -34.00 18.24
N TYR A 69 -5.45 -32.80 18.64
CA TYR A 69 -6.38 -32.69 19.76
C TYR A 69 -7.87 -32.52 19.45
N ASP A 70 -8.32 -31.96 18.31
CA ASP A 70 -9.79 -31.84 18.08
C ASP A 70 -10.31 -31.31 16.72
N HIS A 71 -9.51 -31.26 15.64
CA HIS A 71 -9.89 -30.44 14.48
C HIS A 71 -10.14 -31.26 13.20
N ILE A 72 -11.27 -30.97 12.53
CA ILE A 72 -11.63 -31.51 11.22
C ILE A 72 -10.89 -30.70 10.15
N GLY A 73 -9.90 -31.31 9.50
CA GLY A 73 -9.11 -30.68 8.43
C GLY A 73 -7.60 -30.63 8.72
N SER A 74 -6.81 -30.24 7.73
CA SER A 74 -5.36 -30.08 7.89
C SER A 74 -5.00 -28.78 8.63
N SER A 75 -3.78 -28.71 9.18
CA SER A 75 -3.21 -27.46 9.74
C SER A 75 -3.37 -26.26 8.89
N PHE A 76 -3.11 -26.47 7.62
CA PHE A 76 -3.07 -25.42 6.66
C PHE A 76 -4.47 -24.86 6.42
N GLU A 77 -5.47 -25.73 6.30
CA GLU A 77 -6.86 -25.34 6.09
C GLU A 77 -7.45 -24.59 7.29
N ASN A 78 -7.11 -24.99 8.52
CA ASN A 78 -7.59 -24.32 9.73
C ASN A 78 -7.00 -22.91 9.87
N THR A 79 -5.68 -22.76 9.70
CA THR A 79 -5.04 -21.44 9.71
C THR A 79 -5.59 -20.57 8.58
N LEU A 80 -5.72 -21.12 7.37
CA LEU A 80 -6.20 -20.39 6.20
C LEU A 80 -7.66 -19.93 6.38
N SER A 81 -8.54 -20.79 6.92
CA SER A 81 -9.93 -20.46 7.19
C SER A 81 -10.05 -19.31 8.19
N GLN A 82 -9.24 -19.31 9.26
CA GLN A 82 -9.20 -18.21 10.23
C GLN A 82 -8.74 -16.89 9.59
N ILE A 83 -7.73 -16.93 8.72
CA ILE A 83 -7.25 -15.73 8.02
C ILE A 83 -8.31 -15.20 7.05
N ILE A 84 -8.97 -16.08 6.30
CA ILE A 84 -10.05 -15.71 5.38
C ILE A 84 -11.22 -15.08 6.16
N ASP A 85 -11.62 -15.68 7.28
CA ASP A 85 -12.75 -15.19 8.07
C ASP A 85 -12.45 -13.82 8.72
N ALA A 86 -11.22 -13.65 9.24
CA ALA A 86 -10.75 -12.35 9.71
C ALA A 86 -10.71 -11.29 8.59
N HIS A 87 -10.40 -11.71 7.36
CA HIS A 87 -10.31 -10.81 6.22
C HIS A 87 -11.66 -10.43 5.61
N LYS A 88 -12.69 -11.28 5.67
CA LYS A 88 -14.05 -10.97 5.15
C LYS A 88 -14.64 -9.68 5.73
N ASN A 89 -14.27 -9.35 6.96
CA ASN A 89 -14.74 -8.14 7.66
C ASN A 89 -13.83 -6.93 7.44
N PHE A 90 -12.74 -7.07 6.68
CA PHE A 90 -11.78 -6.00 6.44
C PHE A 90 -12.16 -5.18 5.20
N GLN A 91 -12.43 -3.88 5.39
CA GLN A 91 -12.89 -2.99 4.31
C GLN A 91 -11.76 -2.38 3.44
N GLY A 92 -10.51 -2.79 3.64
CA GLY A 92 -9.34 -2.17 3.02
C GLY A 92 -8.71 -1.08 3.91
N PHE A 93 -7.70 -0.37 3.38
CA PHE A 93 -7.12 0.81 4.02
C PHE A 93 -7.06 2.00 3.06
N GLY A 94 -7.56 3.15 3.50
CA GLY A 94 -7.70 4.32 2.63
C GLY A 94 -8.73 4.11 1.52
N LYS A 95 -8.65 4.94 0.46
CA LYS A 95 -9.58 4.86 -0.69
C LYS A 95 -9.20 3.76 -1.68
N THR A 96 -7.91 3.48 -1.80
CA THR A 96 -7.31 2.63 -2.85
C THR A 96 -6.48 1.46 -2.31
N GLY A 97 -6.19 1.41 -1.02
CA GLY A 97 -5.32 0.40 -0.43
C GLY A 97 -6.08 -0.88 -0.06
N GLU A 98 -5.53 -2.02 -0.44
CA GLU A 98 -6.06 -3.34 -0.14
C GLU A 98 -4.94 -4.27 0.32
N PHE A 99 -5.29 -5.26 1.16
CA PHE A 99 -4.39 -6.36 1.49
C PHE A 99 -4.84 -7.58 0.70
N THR A 100 -3.89 -8.26 0.08
CA THR A 100 -4.14 -9.54 -0.56
C THR A 100 -3.44 -10.67 0.16
N LEU A 101 -3.90 -11.89 -0.07
CA LEU A 101 -3.19 -13.10 0.29
C LEU A 101 -3.15 -13.99 -0.93
N ALA A 102 -1.97 -14.53 -1.21
CA ALA A 102 -1.75 -15.45 -2.30
C ALA A 102 -0.85 -16.60 -1.85
N GLU A 103 -1.06 -17.75 -2.48
CA GLU A 103 -0.26 -18.95 -2.31
C GLU A 103 0.74 -19.06 -3.46
N LEU A 104 2.02 -19.26 -3.14
CA LEU A 104 3.04 -19.56 -4.14
C LEU A 104 3.06 -21.07 -4.39
N LYS A 105 2.57 -21.51 -5.56
CA LYS A 105 2.62 -22.90 -6.02
C LYS A 105 3.65 -23.04 -7.12
N GLY A 106 4.85 -23.52 -6.76
CA GLY A 106 5.98 -23.56 -7.68
C GLY A 106 6.41 -22.13 -8.03
N ASP A 107 6.24 -21.74 -9.29
CA ASP A 107 6.60 -20.40 -9.81
C ASP A 107 5.37 -19.53 -10.13
N LYS A 108 4.21 -19.89 -9.58
CA LYS A 108 2.94 -19.21 -9.79
C LYS A 108 2.35 -18.71 -8.48
N ILE A 109 1.91 -17.46 -8.48
CA ILE A 109 1.15 -16.82 -7.41
C ILE A 109 -0.34 -17.07 -7.68
N SER A 110 -1.00 -17.81 -6.78
CA SER A 110 -2.45 -18.06 -6.80
C SER A 110 -3.12 -17.23 -5.71
N PHE A 111 -3.92 -16.23 -6.09
CA PHE A 111 -4.61 -15.37 -5.13
C PHE A 111 -5.71 -16.13 -4.38
N LEU A 112 -5.65 -16.10 -3.05
CA LEU A 112 -6.60 -16.78 -2.15
C LEU A 112 -7.75 -15.86 -1.71
N LEU A 113 -7.56 -14.54 -1.76
CA LEU A 113 -8.54 -13.54 -1.38
C LEU A 113 -8.98 -12.70 -2.59
N GLN A 114 -10.29 -12.56 -2.78
CA GLN A 114 -10.89 -11.72 -3.82
C GLN A 114 -10.97 -10.25 -3.36
N HIS A 115 -10.56 -9.34 -4.24
CA HIS A 115 -10.49 -7.90 -3.99
C HIS A 115 -11.78 -7.17 -4.38
N ARG A 116 -12.04 -6.01 -3.75
CA ARG A 116 -13.18 -5.13 -4.06
C ARG A 116 -13.09 -4.52 -5.46
N HIS A 117 -11.88 -4.37 -6.01
CA HIS A 117 -11.64 -3.70 -7.30
C HIS A 117 -11.34 -4.64 -8.48
N VAL A 118 -11.40 -5.96 -8.31
CA VAL A 118 -11.21 -6.89 -9.45
C VAL A 118 -12.51 -7.02 -10.24
N HIS A 119 -12.76 -6.02 -11.08
CA HIS A 119 -13.67 -6.08 -12.22
C HIS A 119 -12.87 -6.15 -13.53
N ALA A 120 -11.88 -7.03 -13.62
CA ALA A 120 -11.28 -7.37 -14.90
C ALA A 120 -10.51 -8.69 -14.79
N LYS A 121 -11.08 -9.77 -15.32
CA LYS A 121 -10.33 -10.95 -15.78
C LYS A 121 -9.48 -10.59 -17.02
N VAL A 122 -8.72 -9.51 -16.97
CA VAL A 122 -7.86 -9.07 -18.08
C VAL A 122 -6.44 -9.40 -17.66
N GLY A 123 -5.93 -10.55 -18.13
CA GLY A 123 -4.54 -10.97 -17.94
C GLY A 123 -4.29 -12.09 -16.94
N LEU A 124 -5.31 -12.53 -16.19
CA LEU A 124 -5.21 -13.74 -15.36
C LEU A 124 -5.40 -14.99 -16.25
N GLY A 125 -4.54 -16.01 -16.11
CA GLY A 125 -4.71 -17.30 -16.79
C GLY A 125 -6.05 -17.97 -16.44
N GLU A 126 -6.42 -19.06 -17.12
CA GLU A 126 -7.67 -19.81 -16.84
C GLU A 126 -7.82 -20.22 -15.36
N ASP A 127 -6.72 -20.31 -14.61
CA ASP A 127 -6.62 -20.64 -13.19
C ASP A 127 -6.59 -19.42 -12.25
N GLY A 128 -6.57 -18.18 -12.75
CA GLY A 128 -6.46 -16.99 -11.92
C GLY A 128 -5.05 -16.72 -11.36
N ALA A 129 -4.04 -17.49 -11.79
CA ALA A 129 -2.68 -17.42 -11.26
C ALA A 129 -1.76 -16.53 -12.12
N VAL A 130 -0.79 -15.88 -11.47
CA VAL A 130 0.19 -14.97 -12.10
C VAL A 130 1.60 -15.54 -11.93
N GLN A 131 2.44 -15.47 -12.97
CA GLN A 131 3.84 -15.89 -12.87
C GLN A 131 4.63 -14.97 -11.92
N MET A 132 5.50 -15.57 -11.10
CA MET A 132 6.40 -14.82 -10.22
C MET A 132 7.31 -13.91 -11.08
N GLY A 133 7.39 -12.62 -10.75
CA GLY A 133 8.17 -11.64 -11.52
C GLY A 133 7.48 -11.06 -12.76
N SER A 134 6.20 -11.38 -13.00
CA SER A 134 5.38 -10.70 -13.99
C SER A 134 5.07 -9.25 -13.58
N GLN A 135 5.05 -8.34 -14.55
CA GLN A 135 4.59 -6.95 -14.35
C GLN A 135 3.10 -6.85 -13.98
N LEU A 136 2.34 -7.95 -14.10
CA LEU A 136 0.93 -8.02 -13.68
C LEU A 136 0.75 -8.03 -12.15
N ALA A 137 1.83 -8.26 -11.39
CA ALA A 137 1.82 -8.24 -9.92
C ALA A 137 2.27 -6.89 -9.33
N GLU A 138 2.62 -5.92 -10.16
CA GLU A 138 2.90 -4.53 -9.76
C GLU A 138 1.62 -3.69 -9.90
N PRO A 139 1.29 -2.80 -8.94
CA PRO A 139 0.15 -1.90 -9.04
C PRO A 139 0.35 -0.77 -10.06
#